data_AF-A0A9N7RNF4-F1
#
_entry.id   AF-A0A9N7RNF4-F1
#
_cell.length_a   1.000
_cell.length_b   1.000
_cell.length_c   1.000
_cell.angle_alpha   90.00
_cell.angle_beta   90.00
_cell.angle_gamma   90.00
#
_symmetry.space_group_name_H-M   'P 1'
#
loop_
_entity.id
_entity.type
_entity.pdbx_description
1 polymer ?
#
loop_
_entity_poly.entity_id
_entity_poly.type
_entity_poly.pdbx_seq_one_letter_code
_entity_poly.pdbx_strand_id
1 'polypeptide(L)'
;MRCEYGDSPSCPTDCGGGVEEELVMSEVHLGCPPNHAGPHISRFTISSPPRDEQIEVNSDSVRTKACEVDEDGDLILPRKRNPPKDSFVISIQHNITSSIPRVGLQSRTSPRLLADFVLHVMSKSTNFDGIVATELGAGTGLVGMLLARAANTVFVTDHGDEILENCAKNCNLNAGIFHKKASIYIRELDWTSPWPPEIVANSPSQQKYGWSMAEVEELQRATVLLAADVIYCDELTDAFFSLLEAVMSSGVEKVLYAALEKRYNFTIDDLDVVANGYSHFRSYLRTEEDENGFETENSPSFLGKLMNLDEIPQYVREYNRGEDVELWQIRYAKPKC
;
A
#
# COMPACT_ATOMS: atom_id res chain seq x y z
N MET A 1 34.95 -54.89 39.27
CA MET A 1 35.41 -53.88 40.25
C MET A 1 36.22 -52.86 39.46
N ARG A 2 35.72 -51.61 39.36
CA ARG A 2 36.31 -50.37 38.79
C ARG A 2 36.78 -50.41 37.31
N CYS A 3 36.21 -49.64 36.38
CA CYS A 3 36.09 -48.16 36.21
C CYS A 3 37.44 -47.48 35.94
N GLU A 4 37.61 -46.96 34.71
CA GLU A 4 37.81 -45.54 34.37
C GLU A 4 38.23 -45.43 32.88
N TYR A 5 37.42 -44.77 32.06
CA TYR A 5 37.81 -44.25 30.73
C TYR A 5 37.75 -42.73 30.82
N GLY A 6 38.89 -42.09 30.57
CA GLY A 6 39.10 -40.66 30.69
C GLY A 6 38.70 -39.87 29.44
N ASP A 7 38.27 -38.65 29.72
CA ASP A 7 38.40 -37.38 29.01
C ASP A 7 38.08 -37.28 27.51
N SER A 8 36.92 -36.67 27.26
CA SER A 8 36.49 -36.04 26.01
C SER A 8 37.35 -34.79 25.70
N PRO A 9 37.74 -34.54 24.44
CA PRO A 9 38.24 -33.24 24.04
C PRO A 9 37.07 -32.26 23.88
N SER A 10 37.24 -31.08 24.48
CA SER A 10 36.37 -29.91 24.46
C SER A 10 36.04 -29.38 23.05
N CYS A 11 34.77 -29.04 22.82
CA CYS A 11 34.31 -28.24 21.68
C CYS A 11 34.99 -26.86 21.64
N PRO A 12 35.36 -26.34 20.46
CA PRO A 12 35.65 -24.92 20.31
C PRO A 12 34.34 -24.11 20.40
N THR A 13 34.39 -23.13 21.29
CA THR A 13 33.57 -21.93 21.42
C THR A 13 32.90 -21.42 20.14
N ASP A 14 31.57 -21.32 20.22
CA ASP A 14 30.72 -20.18 19.85
C ASP A 14 31.37 -19.12 18.95
N CYS A 15 31.21 -19.30 17.64
CA CYS A 15 31.29 -18.22 16.67
C CYS A 15 29.87 -17.73 16.44
N GLY A 16 29.48 -16.64 17.12
CA GLY A 16 28.28 -15.89 16.80
C GLY A 16 28.33 -15.36 15.38
N GLY A 17 27.92 -16.20 14.43
CA GLY A 17 27.61 -15.79 13.07
C GLY A 17 26.24 -15.14 13.12
N GLY A 18 26.20 -13.82 13.30
CA GLY A 18 25.05 -13.05 12.84
C GLY A 18 24.87 -13.37 11.37
N VAL A 19 23.74 -13.97 11.01
CA VAL A 19 23.36 -14.13 9.61
C VAL A 19 23.20 -12.70 9.09
N GLU A 20 24.19 -12.18 8.39
CA GLU A 20 24.06 -10.93 7.66
C GLU A 20 22.96 -11.17 6.63
N GLU A 21 21.79 -10.55 6.83
CA GLU A 21 20.72 -10.58 5.84
C GLU A 21 21.26 -9.93 4.56
N GLU A 22 21.32 -10.71 3.48
CA GLU A 22 21.77 -10.22 2.18
C GLU A 22 20.77 -9.16 1.69
N LEU A 23 21.24 -7.92 1.63
CA LEU A 23 20.47 -6.75 1.23
C LEU A 23 20.60 -6.53 -0.27
N VAL A 24 19.47 -6.39 -0.96
CA VAL A 24 19.42 -6.27 -2.42
C VAL A 24 18.67 -4.99 -2.82
N MET A 25 19.23 -4.28 -3.80
CA MET A 25 18.59 -3.10 -4.40
C MET A 25 17.77 -3.52 -5.62
N SER A 26 16.50 -3.12 -5.70
CA SER A 26 15.68 -3.32 -6.89
C SER A 26 16.07 -2.43 -8.07
N GLU A 27 15.51 -2.78 -9.22
CA GLU A 27 15.64 -2.10 -10.50
C GLU A 27 14.98 -0.71 -10.54
N VAL A 28 14.23 -0.28 -9.52
CA VAL A 28 13.38 0.93 -9.55
C VAL A 28 13.99 2.13 -8.81
N HIS A 29 15.29 2.11 -8.52
CA HIS A 29 15.98 3.22 -7.86
C HIS A 29 16.37 4.37 -8.82
N LEU A 30 15.41 4.83 -9.62
CA LEU A 30 15.56 6.00 -10.48
C LEU A 30 15.95 7.22 -9.64
N GLY A 31 17.25 7.56 -9.65
CA GLY A 31 17.81 8.73 -8.97
C GLY A 31 18.55 8.48 -7.64
N CYS A 32 18.72 7.23 -7.21
CA CYS A 32 19.57 6.93 -6.05
C CYS A 32 21.06 6.91 -6.46
N PRO A 33 21.96 7.53 -5.67
CA PRO A 33 23.39 7.36 -5.87
C PRO A 33 23.79 5.89 -5.68
N PRO A 34 24.67 5.32 -6.53
CA PRO A 34 25.21 3.98 -6.29
C PRO A 34 25.92 3.93 -4.93
N ASN A 35 25.75 2.83 -4.19
CA ASN A 35 26.29 2.57 -2.85
C ASN A 35 25.69 3.39 -1.68
N HIS A 36 24.50 3.99 -1.84
CA HIS A 36 23.82 4.64 -0.72
C HIS A 36 23.20 3.60 0.21
N ALA A 37 23.72 3.51 1.44
CA ALA A 37 23.11 2.73 2.52
C ALA A 37 22.23 3.63 3.39
N GLY A 38 20.98 3.21 3.61
CA GLY A 38 20.02 3.92 4.48
C GLY A 38 18.82 4.53 3.74
N PRO A 39 17.98 5.29 4.46
CA PRO A 39 16.74 5.82 3.91
C PRO A 39 17.01 6.83 2.79
N HIS A 40 16.15 6.81 1.78
CA HIS A 40 16.16 7.71 0.62
C HIS A 40 14.82 8.40 0.46
N ILE A 41 14.85 9.66 0.00
CA ILE A 41 13.64 10.42 -0.27
C ILE A 41 13.45 10.54 -1.78
N SER A 42 12.46 9.81 -2.30
CA SER A 42 11.97 10.01 -3.67
C SER A 42 10.92 11.11 -3.71
N ARG A 43 10.87 11.83 -4.83
CA ARG A 43 9.88 12.87 -5.10
C ARG A 43 9.00 12.42 -6.24
N PHE A 44 7.70 12.34 -5.99
CA PHE A 44 6.70 12.02 -7.00
C PHE A 44 5.94 13.27 -7.38
N THR A 45 5.84 13.53 -8.68
CA THR A 45 5.08 14.64 -9.25
C THR A 45 3.65 14.17 -9.50
N ILE A 46 2.71 14.85 -8.85
CA ILE A 46 1.28 14.61 -9.00
C ILE A 46 0.71 15.67 -9.94
N SER A 47 0.21 15.22 -11.10
CA SER A 47 -0.49 16.10 -12.03
C SER A 47 -1.85 16.49 -11.45
N SER A 48 -2.26 17.74 -11.65
CA SER A 48 -3.65 18.11 -11.34
C SER A 48 -4.60 17.39 -12.29
N PRO A 49 -5.83 17.09 -11.85
CA PRO A 49 -6.85 16.58 -12.73
C PRO A 49 -7.10 17.52 -13.90
N PRO A 50 -7.36 16.99 -15.12
CA PRO A 50 -7.83 17.82 -16.21
C PRO A 50 -9.12 18.50 -15.74
N ARG A 51 -9.12 19.84 -15.77
CA ARG A 51 -10.38 20.59 -15.63
C ARG A 51 -11.22 20.23 -16.85
N ASP A 52 -12.53 20.06 -16.70
CA ASP A 52 -13.47 19.89 -17.81
C ASP A 52 -13.52 21.21 -18.62
N GLU A 53 -12.44 21.51 -19.34
CA GLU A 53 -12.40 22.46 -20.43
C GLU A 53 -12.62 21.65 -21.70
N GLN A 54 -13.59 22.08 -22.50
CA GLN A 54 -13.97 21.45 -23.76
C GLN A 54 -12.72 21.16 -24.59
N ILE A 55 -12.57 19.90 -24.98
CA ILE A 55 -11.45 19.41 -25.77
C ILE A 55 -11.45 20.13 -27.12
N GLU A 56 -10.57 21.12 -27.29
CA GLU A 56 -10.02 21.41 -28.61
C GLU A 56 -8.96 20.34 -28.89
N VAL A 57 -9.29 19.48 -29.85
CA VAL A 57 -8.40 18.41 -30.33
C VAL A 57 -7.18 19.07 -30.96
N ASN A 58 -6.05 19.09 -30.25
CA ASN A 58 -4.76 19.33 -30.87
C ASN A 58 -3.98 18.03 -30.88
N SER A 59 -4.02 17.36 -32.02
CA SER A 59 -3.18 16.21 -32.33
C SER A 59 -1.73 16.64 -32.31
N ASP A 60 -0.92 16.12 -31.40
CA ASP A 60 0.52 16.12 -31.63
C ASP A 60 1.22 14.90 -31.07
N SER A 61 2.18 14.46 -31.88
CA SER A 61 2.70 13.11 -32.02
C SER A 61 3.42 12.55 -30.79
N VAL A 62 3.23 11.25 -30.54
CA VAL A 62 4.15 10.39 -29.79
C VAL A 62 5.50 10.43 -30.51
N ARG A 63 6.45 11.22 -30.00
CA ARG A 63 7.86 11.13 -30.40
C ARG A 63 8.58 10.17 -29.46
N THR A 64 9.01 9.04 -30.02
CA THR A 64 10.04 8.16 -29.48
C THR A 64 11.25 9.02 -29.12
N LYS A 65 11.55 9.19 -27.82
CA LYS A 65 12.69 10.00 -27.38
C LYS A 65 13.98 9.23 -27.63
N ALA A 66 14.70 9.62 -28.67
CA ALA A 66 16.12 9.30 -28.79
C ALA A 66 16.91 10.08 -27.71
N CYS A 67 17.90 9.44 -27.10
CA CYS A 67 18.81 10.11 -26.17
C CYS A 67 19.72 11.06 -26.97
N GLU A 68 19.66 12.35 -26.68
CA GLU A 68 20.54 13.36 -27.28
C GLU A 68 21.81 13.49 -26.43
N VAL A 69 22.96 13.65 -27.09
CA VAL A 69 24.27 13.86 -26.47
C VAL A 69 24.80 15.24 -26.87
N ASP A 70 25.56 15.88 -25.99
CA ASP A 70 26.17 17.19 -26.27
C ASP A 70 27.49 17.06 -27.06
N GLU A 71 28.13 18.20 -27.31
CA GLU A 71 29.38 18.28 -28.09
C GLU A 71 30.54 17.52 -27.43
N ASP A 72 30.47 17.27 -26.12
CA ASP A 72 31.46 16.53 -25.34
C ASP A 72 31.10 15.03 -25.24
N GLY A 73 29.97 14.61 -25.81
CA GLY A 73 29.49 13.23 -25.80
C GLY A 73 28.76 12.84 -24.51
N ASP A 74 28.45 13.80 -23.64
CA ASP A 74 27.67 13.57 -22.44
C ASP A 74 26.17 13.52 -22.78
N LEU A 75 25.42 12.68 -22.06
CA LEU A 75 23.97 12.61 -22.22
C LEU A 75 23.34 13.94 -21.80
N ILE A 76 22.58 14.57 -22.71
CA ILE A 76 21.81 15.78 -22.41
C ILE A 76 20.64 15.37 -21.52
N LEU A 77 20.87 15.45 -20.21
CA LEU A 77 19.81 15.27 -19.23
C LEU A 77 18.89 16.50 -19.26
N PRO A 78 17.55 16.33 -19.38
CA PRO A 78 16.65 17.46 -19.27
C PRO A 78 16.83 18.11 -17.89
N ARG A 79 17.32 19.36 -17.87
CA ARG A 79 17.42 20.18 -16.64
C ARG A 79 16.09 20.12 -15.88
N LYS A 80 16.15 19.97 -14.54
CA LYS A 80 14.97 19.92 -13.63
C LYS A 80 13.91 20.90 -14.12
N ARG A 81 12.88 20.37 -14.78
CA ARG A 81 11.72 21.17 -15.18
C ARG A 81 11.07 21.61 -13.88
N ASN A 82 10.80 22.90 -13.74
CA ASN A 82 9.86 23.34 -12.70
C ASN A 82 8.60 22.47 -12.81
N PRO A 83 8.01 22.05 -11.68
CA PRO A 83 6.77 21.30 -11.74
C PRO A 83 5.78 22.06 -12.64
N PRO A 84 5.08 21.37 -13.57
CA PRO A 84 4.04 21.99 -14.39
C PRO A 84 3.14 22.88 -13.54
N LYS A 85 2.65 23.99 -14.11
CA LYS A 85 1.86 25.01 -13.38
C LYS A 85 0.69 24.42 -12.56
N ASP A 86 0.17 23.26 -12.97
CA ASP A 86 -0.89 22.52 -12.30
C ASP A 86 -0.37 21.17 -11.76
N SER A 87 0.63 21.17 -10.89
CA SER A 87 1.10 19.95 -10.21
C SER A 87 1.63 20.24 -8.81
N PHE A 88 1.65 19.22 -7.97
CA PHE A 88 2.32 19.27 -6.68
C PHE A 88 3.26 18.09 -6.52
N VAL A 89 4.18 18.18 -5.56
CA VAL A 89 5.18 17.14 -5.30
C VAL A 89 4.89 16.52 -3.94
N ILE A 90 4.92 15.19 -3.88
CA ILE A 90 4.93 14.42 -2.64
C ILE A 90 6.31 13.80 -2.45
N SER A 91 6.87 13.93 -1.25
CA SER A 91 8.19 13.41 -0.90
C SER A 91 8.03 12.18 -0.01
N ILE A 92 8.52 11.03 -0.45
CA ILE A 92 8.38 9.77 0.27
C ILE A 92 9.77 9.27 0.64
N GLN A 93 10.00 9.13 1.94
CA GLN A 93 11.10 8.38 2.50
C GLN A 93 10.79 6.87 2.43
N HIS A 94 11.74 6.11 1.90
CA HIS A 94 11.71 4.67 1.81
C HIS A 94 13.13 4.10 1.90
N ASN A 95 13.25 2.81 2.18
CA ASN A 95 14.54 2.13 2.21
C ASN A 95 14.89 1.65 0.80
N ILE A 96 16.12 1.92 0.36
CA ILE A 96 16.65 1.51 -0.96
C ILE A 96 16.91 0.00 -1.01
N THR A 97 17.28 -0.58 0.14
CA THR A 97 17.64 -1.99 0.26
C THR A 97 16.58 -2.73 1.04
N SER A 98 16.22 -3.92 0.58
CA SER A 98 15.45 -4.88 1.38
C SER A 98 16.20 -6.20 1.46
N SER A 99 15.92 -7.00 2.49
CA SER A 99 16.35 -8.39 2.51
C SER A 99 15.78 -9.16 1.31
N ILE A 100 16.46 -10.22 0.86
CA ILE A 100 16.04 -11.09 -0.26
C ILE A 100 14.54 -11.46 -0.22
N PRO A 101 13.93 -11.84 0.91
CA PRO A 101 12.49 -12.16 0.96
C PRO A 101 11.58 -10.96 0.64
N ARG A 102 12.10 -9.73 0.74
CA ARG A 102 11.36 -8.47 0.59
C ARG A 102 11.64 -7.78 -0.76
N VAL A 103 12.51 -8.32 -1.62
CA VAL A 103 12.91 -7.66 -2.88
C VAL A 103 11.78 -7.55 -3.90
N GLY A 104 10.83 -8.49 -3.88
CA GLY A 104 9.61 -8.44 -4.69
C GLY A 104 8.60 -7.35 -4.27
N LEU A 105 8.85 -6.66 -3.15
CA LEU A 105 8.02 -5.57 -2.61
C LEU A 105 8.45 -4.17 -3.07
N GLN A 106 9.48 -4.09 -3.92
CA GLN A 106 10.13 -2.83 -4.25
C GLN A 106 9.51 -2.13 -5.48
N SER A 107 8.83 -2.86 -6.37
CA SER A 107 7.93 -2.27 -7.38
C SER A 107 6.56 -2.07 -6.76
N ARG A 108 6.36 -0.95 -6.05
CA ARG A 108 5.07 -0.63 -5.42
C ARG A 108 4.12 0.03 -6.41
N THR A 109 3.74 -0.68 -7.47
CA THR A 109 2.84 -0.18 -8.52
C THR A 109 1.43 0.02 -7.97
N SER A 110 0.92 -0.93 -7.18
CA SER A 110 -0.45 -0.92 -6.66
C SER A 110 -0.78 0.30 -5.77
N PRO A 111 0.08 0.72 -4.82
CA PRO A 111 -0.18 1.95 -4.06
C PRO A 111 -0.25 3.21 -4.94
N ARG A 112 0.47 3.24 -6.06
CA ARG A 112 0.48 4.37 -7.00
C ARG A 112 -0.77 4.35 -7.88
N LEU A 113 -1.22 3.16 -8.28
CA LEU A 113 -2.53 2.98 -8.91
C LEU A 113 -3.67 3.43 -7.99
N LEU A 114 -3.62 3.06 -6.70
CA LEU A 114 -4.63 3.48 -5.74
C LEU A 114 -4.57 5.00 -5.49
N ALA A 115 -3.37 5.58 -5.47
CA ALA A 115 -3.19 7.03 -5.42
C ALA A 115 -3.85 7.75 -6.61
N ASP A 116 -3.66 7.24 -7.83
CA ASP A 116 -4.31 7.77 -9.03
C ASP A 116 -5.84 7.69 -8.93
N PHE A 117 -6.37 6.56 -8.49
CA PHE A 117 -7.80 6.41 -8.26
C PHE A 117 -8.32 7.40 -7.24
N VAL A 118 -7.64 7.56 -6.09
CA VAL A 118 -8.05 8.51 -5.05
C VAL A 118 -8.09 9.94 -5.60
N LEU A 119 -7.04 10.35 -6.30
CA LEU A 119 -6.96 11.66 -6.94
C LEU A 119 -8.06 11.85 -8.01
N HIS A 120 -8.36 10.79 -8.76
CA HIS A 120 -9.43 10.81 -9.76
C HIS A 120 -10.80 11.03 -9.13
N VAL A 121 -11.16 10.25 -8.11
CA VAL A 121 -12.44 10.36 -7.41
C VAL A 121 -12.60 11.73 -6.77
N MET A 122 -11.55 12.26 -6.15
CA MET A 122 -11.54 13.63 -5.59
C MET A 122 -11.76 14.71 -6.65
N SER A 123 -11.35 14.45 -7.90
CA SER A 123 -11.51 15.41 -8.98
C SER A 123 -12.91 15.41 -9.61
N LYS A 124 -13.60 14.27 -9.55
CA LYS A 124 -14.90 14.06 -10.19
C LYS A 124 -16.08 14.10 -9.23
N SER A 125 -15.83 13.97 -7.92
CA SER A 125 -16.88 13.88 -6.91
C SER A 125 -16.41 14.42 -5.57
N THR A 126 -17.38 14.64 -4.67
CA THR A 126 -17.14 14.99 -3.26
C THR A 126 -17.23 13.77 -2.35
N ASN A 127 -17.11 12.54 -2.89
CA ASN A 127 -17.31 11.30 -2.13
C ASN A 127 -16.30 11.11 -0.98
N PHE A 128 -15.16 11.78 -1.06
CA PHE A 128 -14.12 11.76 -0.03
C PHE A 128 -14.10 13.03 0.82
N ASP A 129 -15.01 13.96 0.61
CA ASP A 129 -15.03 15.22 1.34
C ASP A 129 -15.57 15.00 2.75
N GLY A 130 -14.76 15.35 3.74
CA GLY A 130 -15.20 15.36 5.14
C GLY A 130 -15.43 13.98 5.76
N ILE A 131 -15.03 12.89 5.10
CA ILE A 131 -15.23 11.53 5.59
C ILE A 131 -14.21 11.13 6.67
N VAL A 132 -14.51 10.02 7.35
CA VAL A 132 -13.53 9.22 8.08
C VAL A 132 -13.12 8.04 7.19
N ALA A 133 -11.82 7.79 7.09
CA ALA A 133 -11.27 6.70 6.29
C ALA A 133 -10.10 6.01 6.99
N THR A 134 -9.77 4.80 6.54
CA THR A 134 -8.59 4.07 7.01
C THR A 134 -7.82 3.43 5.86
N GLU A 135 -6.49 3.49 5.91
CA GLU A 135 -5.59 2.75 5.04
C GLU A 135 -5.02 1.57 5.83
N LEU A 136 -5.25 0.35 5.34
CA LEU A 136 -4.77 -0.90 5.90
C LEU A 136 -3.48 -1.32 5.18
N GLY A 137 -2.41 -1.58 5.94
CA GLY A 137 -1.12 -2.00 5.37
C GLY A 137 -0.48 -0.89 4.56
N ALA A 138 -0.46 0.32 5.12
CA ALA A 138 -0.14 1.55 4.41
C ALA A 138 1.33 1.65 3.95
N GLY A 139 2.24 0.94 4.60
CA GLY A 139 3.68 0.97 4.40
C GLY A 139 4.26 2.38 4.51
N THR A 140 4.35 3.07 3.37
CA THR A 140 4.84 4.46 3.32
C THR A 140 3.79 5.53 3.67
N GLY A 141 2.51 5.17 3.68
CA GLY A 141 1.39 6.10 3.91
C GLY A 141 1.01 6.97 2.70
N LEU A 142 1.44 6.59 1.49
CA LEU A 142 1.25 7.39 0.28
C LEU A 142 -0.23 7.71 0.04
N VAL A 143 -1.09 6.69 0.09
CA VAL A 143 -2.49 6.83 -0.32
C VAL A 143 -3.29 7.58 0.75
N GLY A 144 -3.09 7.24 2.03
CA GLY A 144 -3.71 7.94 3.16
C GLY A 144 -3.34 9.43 3.21
N MET A 145 -2.08 9.78 2.94
CA MET A 145 -1.65 11.18 2.83
C MET A 145 -2.36 11.93 1.69
N LEU A 146 -2.57 11.29 0.54
CA LEU A 146 -3.30 11.90 -0.57
C LEU A 146 -4.79 12.03 -0.25
N LEU A 147 -5.40 11.04 0.41
CA LEU A 147 -6.79 11.11 0.84
C LEU A 147 -7.03 12.22 1.88
N ALA A 148 -6.04 12.50 2.74
CA ALA A 148 -6.07 13.60 3.72
C ALA A 148 -6.16 15.01 3.08
N ARG A 149 -6.12 15.12 1.74
CA ARG A 149 -6.43 16.36 1.01
C ARG A 149 -7.94 16.64 0.91
N ALA A 150 -8.81 15.67 1.19
CA ALA A 150 -10.28 15.81 1.17
C ALA A 150 -10.96 15.29 2.45
N ALA A 151 -10.49 14.17 2.99
CA ALA A 151 -11.07 13.55 4.18
C ALA A 151 -10.88 14.42 5.45
N ASN A 152 -11.80 14.28 6.41
CA ASN A 152 -11.68 14.94 7.72
C ASN A 152 -10.75 14.15 8.65
N THR A 153 -10.85 12.82 8.63
CA THR A 153 -10.04 11.94 9.47
C THR A 153 -9.50 10.79 8.62
N VAL A 154 -8.19 10.54 8.68
CA VAL A 154 -7.57 9.38 8.02
C VAL A 154 -6.73 8.62 9.04
N PHE A 155 -7.09 7.37 9.28
CA PHE A 155 -6.24 6.42 10.01
C PHE A 155 -5.31 5.75 9.00
N VAL A 156 -4.00 5.83 9.22
CA VAL A 156 -3.01 5.16 8.39
C VAL A 156 -2.38 4.09 9.25
N THR A 157 -2.64 2.84 8.89
CA THR A 157 -2.38 1.69 9.77
C THR A 157 -1.44 0.69 9.11
N ASP A 158 -0.58 0.11 9.94
CA ASP A 158 0.37 -0.95 9.57
C ASP A 158 0.81 -1.72 10.83
N HIS A 159 1.61 -2.76 10.67
CA HIS A 159 2.19 -3.50 11.79
C HIS A 159 3.70 -3.24 11.89
N GLY A 160 4.18 -2.93 13.11
CA GLY A 160 5.59 -2.71 13.39
C GLY A 160 6.02 -1.24 13.47
N ASP A 161 6.68 -0.91 14.58
CA ASP A 161 7.10 0.45 14.94
C ASP A 161 7.97 1.13 13.88
N GLU A 162 8.87 0.40 13.21
CA GLU A 162 9.75 0.97 12.19
C GLU A 162 8.95 1.47 10.96
N ILE A 163 7.96 0.69 10.53
CA ILE A 163 7.10 1.03 9.39
C ILE A 163 6.26 2.25 9.74
N LEU A 164 5.65 2.24 10.93
CA LEU A 164 4.82 3.33 11.45
C LEU A 164 5.66 4.62 11.67
N GLU A 165 6.91 4.49 12.11
CA GLU A 165 7.87 5.60 12.23
C GLU A 165 8.22 6.22 10.88
N ASN A 166 8.46 5.38 9.87
CA ASN A 166 8.69 5.87 8.52
C ASN A 166 7.44 6.55 7.94
N CYS A 167 6.26 5.97 8.17
CA CYS A 167 4.99 6.54 7.76
C CYS A 167 4.74 7.91 8.43
N ALA A 168 5.00 8.04 9.73
CA ALA A 168 4.88 9.30 10.46
C ALA A 168 5.85 10.36 9.92
N LYS A 169 7.10 9.99 9.60
CA LYS A 169 8.08 10.88 8.94
C LYS A 169 7.55 11.35 7.57
N ASN A 170 6.99 10.46 6.76
CA ASN A 170 6.39 10.81 5.48
C ASN A 170 5.21 11.76 5.62
N CYS A 171 4.33 11.53 6.59
CA CYS A 171 3.21 12.43 6.87
C CYS A 171 3.69 13.84 7.25
N ASN A 172 4.71 13.93 8.11
CA ASN A 172 5.31 15.20 8.50
C ASN A 172 5.98 15.92 7.32
N LEU A 173 6.69 15.19 6.45
CA LEU A 173 7.31 15.74 5.24
C LEU A 173 6.31 16.38 4.28
N ASN A 174 5.07 15.90 4.27
CA ASN A 174 4.03 16.32 3.33
C ASN A 174 2.88 17.10 3.99
N ALA A 175 2.99 17.47 5.27
CA ALA A 175 1.90 18.10 6.03
C ALA A 175 1.30 19.35 5.36
N GLY A 176 2.10 20.08 4.56
CA GLY A 176 1.65 21.26 3.83
C GLY A 176 0.63 20.99 2.71
N ILE A 177 0.41 19.73 2.31
CA ILE A 177 -0.55 19.38 1.26
C ILE A 177 -1.94 19.03 1.80
N PHE A 178 -2.06 18.75 3.10
CA PHE A 178 -3.30 18.24 3.69
C PHE A 178 -4.39 19.30 3.74
N HIS A 179 -5.64 18.84 3.79
CA HIS A 179 -6.77 19.73 4.02
C HIS A 179 -6.65 20.36 5.42
N LYS A 180 -7.04 21.63 5.57
CA LYS A 180 -6.86 22.38 6.83
C LYS A 180 -7.55 21.76 8.06
N LYS A 181 -8.59 20.96 7.81
CA LYS A 181 -9.34 20.26 8.87
C LYS A 181 -8.96 18.78 8.98
N ALA A 182 -8.04 18.28 8.14
CA ALA A 182 -7.66 16.89 8.16
C ALA A 182 -6.90 16.55 9.44
N SER A 183 -7.31 15.45 10.06
CA SER A 183 -6.59 14.79 11.14
C SER A 183 -6.06 13.45 10.63
N ILE A 184 -4.75 13.25 10.70
CA ILE A 184 -4.10 12.01 10.28
C ILE A 184 -3.53 11.29 11.50
N TYR A 185 -3.91 10.03 11.68
CA TYR A 185 -3.51 9.22 12.81
C TYR A 185 -2.70 8.02 12.32
N ILE A 186 -1.47 7.88 12.80
CA ILE A 186 -0.63 6.72 12.52
C ILE A 186 -0.78 5.73 13.66
N ARG A 187 -1.34 4.56 13.40
CA ARG A 187 -1.70 3.59 14.44
C ARG A 187 -1.30 2.18 14.05
N GLU A 188 -0.87 1.40 15.03
CA GLU A 188 -0.56 -0.01 14.81
C GLU A 188 -1.83 -0.82 14.63
N LEU A 189 -1.93 -1.62 13.57
CA LEU A 189 -3.04 -2.54 13.37
C LEU A 189 -2.50 -3.88 12.85
N ASP A 190 -2.29 -4.80 13.79
CA ASP A 190 -1.95 -6.19 13.48
C ASP A 190 -3.23 -6.98 13.18
N TRP A 191 -3.36 -7.45 11.95
CA TRP A 191 -4.54 -8.18 11.49
C TRP A 191 -4.66 -9.57 12.14
N THR A 192 -3.58 -10.11 12.69
CA THR A 192 -3.59 -11.40 13.39
C THR A 192 -4.08 -11.28 14.84
N SER A 193 -4.19 -10.05 15.35
CA SER A 193 -4.73 -9.74 16.67
C SER A 193 -6.26 -9.54 16.62
N PRO A 194 -7.00 -9.82 17.72
CA PRO A 194 -8.44 -9.64 17.74
C PRO A 194 -8.88 -8.19 17.49
N TRP A 195 -10.00 -8.01 16.79
CA TRP A 195 -10.69 -6.72 16.65
C TRP A 195 -11.73 -6.52 17.77
N PRO A 196 -11.84 -5.33 18.40
CA PRO A 196 -11.05 -4.10 18.16
C PRO A 196 -9.65 -4.14 18.78
N PRO A 197 -8.72 -3.27 18.34
CA PRO A 197 -7.37 -3.20 18.88
C PRO A 197 -7.35 -2.90 20.38
N GLU A 198 -6.30 -3.35 21.07
CA GLU A 198 -6.13 -3.07 22.49
C GLU A 198 -6.01 -1.55 22.76
N ILE A 199 -6.76 -1.08 23.75
CA ILE A 199 -6.79 0.33 24.13
C ILE A 199 -5.70 0.58 25.17
N VAL A 200 -4.80 1.51 24.87
CA VAL A 200 -3.74 1.89 25.80
C VAL A 200 -4.30 2.87 26.83
N ALA A 201 -4.44 2.43 28.07
CA ALA A 201 -4.92 3.27 29.17
C ALA A 201 -3.85 4.30 29.58
N ASN A 202 -3.90 5.50 28.99
CA ASN A 202 -3.28 6.77 29.46
C ASN A 202 -1.85 6.69 30.05
N SER A 203 -0.99 5.81 29.53
CA SER A 203 0.44 5.80 29.85
C SER A 203 1.25 6.13 28.58
N PRO A 204 1.92 7.30 28.52
CA PRO A 204 2.67 7.74 27.34
C PRO A 204 3.82 6.81 26.94
N SER A 205 4.23 5.90 27.82
CA SER A 205 5.45 5.11 27.66
C SER A 205 5.24 3.71 27.09
N GLN A 206 4.00 3.23 26.91
CA GLN A 206 3.79 1.82 26.56
C GLN A 206 3.62 1.52 25.07
N GLN A 207 3.00 2.37 24.24
CA GLN A 207 2.94 2.14 22.79
C GLN A 207 2.78 3.46 22.01
N LYS A 208 3.82 3.85 21.26
CA LYS A 208 3.87 5.11 20.48
C LYS A 208 2.75 5.23 19.44
N TYR A 209 2.28 4.09 18.92
CA TYR A 209 1.23 4.00 17.91
C TYR A 209 -0.02 3.25 18.41
N GLY A 210 -0.20 3.14 19.72
CA GLY A 210 -1.37 2.49 20.33
C GLY A 210 -2.66 3.29 20.16
N TRP A 211 -3.79 2.64 20.41
CA TRP A 211 -5.12 3.22 20.22
C TRP A 211 -5.69 3.80 21.50
N SER A 212 -6.42 4.92 21.37
CA SER A 212 -7.37 5.37 22.37
C SER A 212 -8.79 4.86 22.06
N MET A 213 -9.65 4.78 23.08
CA MET A 213 -11.07 4.40 22.88
C MET A 213 -11.77 5.32 21.88
N ALA A 214 -11.53 6.63 21.97
CA ALA A 214 -12.14 7.62 21.07
C ALA A 214 -11.71 7.42 19.60
N GLU A 215 -10.45 7.01 19.36
CA GLU A 215 -9.95 6.72 18.02
C GLU A 215 -10.56 5.44 17.45
N VAL A 216 -10.74 4.39 18.26
CA VAL A 216 -11.42 3.17 17.83
C VAL A 216 -12.89 3.45 17.48
N GLU A 217 -13.59 4.23 18.32
CA GLU A 217 -14.96 4.66 18.04
C GLU A 217 -15.07 5.50 16.77
N GLU A 218 -14.10 6.39 16.52
CA GLU A 218 -14.03 7.19 15.30
C GLU A 218 -13.73 6.31 14.08
N LEU A 219 -12.78 5.38 14.18
CA LEU A 219 -12.45 4.43 13.11
C LEU A 219 -13.66 3.56 12.72
N GLN A 220 -14.51 3.17 13.67
CA GLN A 220 -15.76 2.45 13.37
C GLN A 220 -16.74 3.25 12.50
N ARG A 221 -16.61 4.59 12.46
CA ARG A 221 -17.38 5.48 11.58
C ARG A 221 -16.77 5.62 10.18
N ALA A 222 -15.61 5.02 9.93
CA ALA A 222 -14.99 5.06 8.61
C ALA A 222 -15.93 4.50 7.55
N THR A 223 -16.12 5.24 6.45
CA THR A 223 -16.94 4.80 5.31
C THR A 223 -16.09 4.26 4.16
N VAL A 224 -14.80 4.61 4.13
CA VAL A 224 -13.85 4.19 3.10
C VAL A 224 -12.65 3.51 3.75
N LEU A 225 -12.37 2.30 3.29
CA LEU A 225 -11.14 1.56 3.56
C LEU A 225 -10.29 1.58 2.29
N LEU A 226 -8.98 1.68 2.45
CA LEU A 226 -8.00 1.61 1.39
C LEU A 226 -7.01 0.50 1.73
N ALA A 227 -6.59 -0.27 0.72
CA ALA A 227 -5.52 -1.24 0.88
C ALA A 227 -4.75 -1.35 -0.43
N ALA A 228 -3.43 -1.40 -0.38
CA ALA A 228 -2.63 -1.55 -1.58
C ALA A 228 -1.51 -2.56 -1.35
N ASP A 229 -1.44 -3.55 -2.23
CA ASP A 229 -0.41 -4.59 -2.18
C ASP A 229 -0.35 -5.31 -0.82
N VAL A 230 -1.51 -5.74 -0.31
CA VAL A 230 -1.67 -6.35 1.02
C VAL A 230 -1.73 -7.89 1.00
N ILE A 231 -1.62 -8.48 -0.19
CA ILE A 231 -1.72 -9.93 -0.41
C ILE A 231 -0.33 -10.51 -0.59
N TYR A 232 0.11 -11.28 0.40
CA TYR A 232 1.47 -11.80 0.50
C TYR A 232 1.51 -13.32 0.64
N CYS A 233 0.77 -13.84 1.62
CA CYS A 233 0.58 -15.26 1.88
C CYS A 233 -0.87 -15.52 2.33
N ASP A 234 -1.26 -16.78 2.37
CA ASP A 234 -2.65 -17.17 2.64
C ASP A 234 -3.05 -16.84 4.07
N GLU A 235 -2.17 -17.04 5.05
CA GLU A 235 -2.45 -16.77 6.47
C GLU A 235 -2.70 -15.28 6.74
N LEU A 236 -1.91 -14.41 6.11
CA LEU A 236 -2.09 -12.97 6.25
C LEU A 236 -3.32 -12.48 5.47
N THR A 237 -3.64 -13.13 4.36
CA THR A 237 -4.87 -12.87 3.60
C THR A 237 -6.10 -13.27 4.42
N ASP A 238 -6.07 -14.40 5.12
CA ASP A 238 -7.13 -14.85 6.03
C ASP A 238 -7.33 -13.87 7.18
N ALA A 239 -6.24 -13.43 7.80
CA ALA A 239 -6.27 -12.41 8.85
C ALA A 239 -6.85 -11.08 8.33
N PHE A 240 -6.45 -10.65 7.12
CA PHE A 240 -6.96 -9.45 6.48
C PHE A 240 -8.48 -9.52 6.26
N PHE A 241 -9.00 -10.61 5.69
CA PHE A 241 -10.44 -10.75 5.46
C PHE A 241 -11.25 -10.94 6.75
N SER A 242 -10.67 -11.58 7.77
CA SER A 242 -11.28 -11.66 9.11
C SER A 242 -11.43 -10.28 9.75
N LEU A 243 -10.41 -9.43 9.62
CA LEU A 243 -10.47 -8.03 10.05
C LEU A 243 -11.53 -7.26 9.24
N LEU A 244 -11.54 -7.39 7.91
CA LEU A 244 -12.53 -6.72 7.06
C LEU A 244 -13.95 -7.11 7.44
N GLU A 245 -14.20 -8.38 7.76
CA GLU A 245 -15.51 -8.84 8.19
C GLU A 245 -15.91 -8.16 9.51
N ALA A 246 -15.01 -8.13 10.50
CA ALA A 246 -15.28 -7.48 11.78
C ALA A 246 -15.57 -5.96 11.64
N VAL A 247 -14.82 -5.28 10.77
CA VAL A 247 -14.91 -3.83 10.55
C VAL A 247 -16.10 -3.44 9.67
N MET A 248 -16.36 -4.20 8.60
CA MET A 248 -17.36 -3.85 7.58
C MET A 248 -18.76 -4.41 7.87
N SER A 249 -18.87 -5.46 8.69
CA SER A 249 -20.19 -6.00 9.12
C SER A 249 -20.90 -5.13 10.16
N SER A 250 -20.18 -4.23 10.82
CA SER A 250 -20.67 -3.40 11.92
C SER A 250 -20.80 -1.92 11.56
N GLY A 251 -21.75 -1.20 12.18
CA GLY A 251 -21.87 0.25 12.04
C GLY A 251 -22.40 0.74 10.68
N VAL A 252 -21.75 1.76 10.12
CA VAL A 252 -22.12 2.35 8.82
C VAL A 252 -21.67 1.46 7.66
N GLU A 253 -22.34 1.58 6.52
CA GLU A 253 -21.91 0.93 5.28
C GLU A 253 -20.51 1.43 4.90
N LYS A 254 -19.63 0.47 4.58
CA LYS A 254 -18.24 0.74 4.22
C LYS A 254 -17.91 0.15 2.86
N VAL A 255 -16.99 0.80 2.16
CA VAL A 255 -16.41 0.30 0.91
C VAL A 255 -14.90 0.23 1.05
N LEU A 256 -14.33 -0.89 0.64
CA LEU A 256 -12.89 -1.07 0.49
C LEU A 256 -12.51 -0.83 -0.97
N TYR A 257 -11.48 -0.01 -1.19
CA TYR A 257 -10.78 0.04 -2.48
C TYR A 257 -9.41 -0.62 -2.31
N ALA A 258 -9.23 -1.75 -2.98
CA ALA A 258 -8.02 -2.57 -2.90
C ALA A 258 -7.29 -2.56 -4.23
N ALA A 259 -6.04 -2.07 -4.26
CA ALA A 259 -5.18 -2.18 -5.44
C ALA A 259 -4.17 -3.32 -5.25
N LEU A 260 -4.07 -4.20 -6.24
CA LEU A 260 -3.24 -5.40 -6.19
C LEU A 260 -2.35 -5.47 -7.42
N GLU A 261 -1.19 -6.11 -7.29
CA GLU A 261 -0.33 -6.51 -8.41
C GLU A 261 -0.18 -8.02 -8.35
N LYS A 262 -0.52 -8.73 -9.43
CA LYS A 262 -0.42 -10.19 -9.45
C LYS A 262 1.05 -10.60 -9.41
N ARG A 263 1.41 -11.35 -8.37
CA ARG A 263 2.75 -11.92 -8.21
C ARG A 263 2.73 -13.38 -8.65
N TYR A 264 3.34 -13.65 -9.80
CA TYR A 264 3.45 -14.98 -10.36
C TYR A 264 4.73 -15.65 -9.83
N ASN A 265 4.56 -16.77 -9.13
CA ASN A 265 5.66 -17.58 -8.63
C ASN A 265 5.55 -18.99 -9.17
N PHE A 266 6.67 -19.60 -9.55
CA PHE A 266 6.68 -21.04 -9.81
C PHE A 266 6.56 -21.78 -8.48
N THR A 267 5.60 -22.69 -8.38
CA THR A 267 5.41 -23.52 -7.19
C THR A 267 5.69 -24.98 -7.53
N ILE A 268 6.36 -25.69 -6.62
CA ILE A 268 6.65 -27.12 -6.80
C ILE A 268 5.36 -27.93 -6.74
N ASP A 269 4.41 -27.51 -5.92
CA ASP A 269 3.13 -28.20 -5.75
C ASP A 269 2.27 -28.15 -7.01
N ASP A 270 2.26 -27.02 -7.72
CA ASP A 270 1.50 -26.86 -8.96
C ASP A 270 2.31 -27.25 -10.21
N LEU A 271 3.65 -27.38 -10.06
CA LEU A 271 4.61 -27.57 -11.17
C LEU A 271 4.42 -26.52 -12.29
N ASP A 272 3.93 -25.34 -11.94
CA ASP A 272 3.57 -24.27 -12.86
C ASP A 272 3.80 -22.88 -12.23
N VAL A 273 3.73 -21.84 -13.06
CA VAL A 273 3.79 -20.44 -12.64
C VAL A 273 2.37 -19.99 -12.24
N VAL A 274 2.15 -19.79 -10.94
CA VAL A 274 0.83 -19.46 -10.39
C VAL A 274 0.89 -18.21 -9.50
N ALA A 275 -0.19 -17.43 -9.51
CA ALA A 275 -0.39 -16.33 -8.58
C ALA A 275 -1.21 -16.79 -7.36
N ASN A 276 -0.62 -17.67 -6.53
CA ASN A 276 -1.36 -18.36 -5.45
C ASN A 276 -2.04 -17.40 -4.46
N GLY A 277 -1.35 -16.35 -4.01
CA GLY A 277 -1.97 -15.34 -3.14
C GLY A 277 -3.16 -14.62 -3.80
N TYR A 278 -3.13 -14.42 -5.13
CA TYR A 278 -4.26 -13.83 -5.86
C TYR A 278 -5.45 -14.79 -5.95
N SER A 279 -5.21 -16.08 -6.22
CA SER A 279 -6.26 -17.12 -6.21
C SER A 279 -6.95 -17.21 -4.85
N HIS A 280 -6.17 -17.18 -3.77
CA HIS A 280 -6.69 -17.20 -2.41
C HIS A 280 -7.49 -15.94 -2.07
N PHE A 281 -6.99 -14.76 -2.41
CA PHE A 281 -7.74 -13.49 -2.33
C PHE A 281 -9.08 -13.55 -3.07
N ARG A 282 -9.10 -14.10 -4.29
CA ARG A 282 -10.32 -14.21 -5.10
C ARG A 282 -11.36 -15.14 -4.47
N SER A 283 -10.94 -16.15 -3.70
CA SER A 283 -11.86 -17.07 -3.02
C SER A 283 -12.78 -16.36 -2.00
N TYR A 284 -12.37 -15.21 -1.48
CA TYR A 284 -13.16 -14.38 -0.56
C TYR A 284 -14.21 -13.50 -1.25
N LEU A 285 -14.18 -13.39 -2.59
CA LEU A 285 -15.02 -12.45 -3.33
C LEU A 285 -16.04 -13.18 -4.21
N ARG A 286 -17.30 -12.79 -4.11
CA ARG A 286 -18.31 -12.98 -5.16
C ARG A 286 -18.28 -11.79 -6.10
N THR A 287 -18.49 -12.01 -7.39
CA THR A 287 -18.61 -10.93 -8.38
C THR A 287 -20.07 -10.64 -8.71
N GLU A 288 -20.34 -9.47 -9.29
CA GLU A 288 -21.69 -9.13 -9.78
C GLU A 288 -22.19 -10.13 -10.84
N GLU A 289 -21.29 -10.85 -11.52
CA GLU A 289 -21.65 -11.93 -12.46
C GLU A 289 -22.18 -13.18 -11.74
N ASP A 290 -21.72 -13.41 -10.50
CA ASP A 290 -22.13 -14.53 -9.64
C ASP A 290 -23.49 -14.29 -8.95
N GLU A 291 -23.98 -13.03 -8.92
CA GLU A 291 -25.27 -12.67 -8.29
C GLU A 291 -26.49 -13.29 -9.00
N ASN A 292 -26.34 -13.74 -10.25
CA ASN A 292 -27.39 -14.47 -10.98
C ASN A 292 -27.52 -15.94 -10.54
N GLY A 293 -26.64 -16.43 -9.65
CA GLY A 293 -26.68 -17.75 -9.05
C GLY A 293 -27.51 -17.81 -7.76
N PHE A 294 -27.96 -19.00 -7.36
CA PHE A 294 -28.57 -19.18 -6.04
C PHE A 294 -27.51 -19.00 -4.95
N GLU A 295 -27.70 -18.03 -4.06
CA GLU A 295 -26.90 -17.88 -2.84
C GLU A 295 -26.98 -19.16 -2.01
N THR A 296 -25.85 -19.81 -1.81
CA THR A 296 -25.73 -20.95 -0.87
C THR A 296 -25.18 -20.45 0.47
N GLU A 297 -25.45 -21.17 1.57
CA GLU A 297 -24.97 -20.82 2.92
C GLU A 297 -23.44 -20.63 3.00
N ASN A 298 -22.67 -21.20 2.06
CA ASN A 298 -21.20 -21.13 2.01
C ASN A 298 -20.64 -20.07 1.06
N SER A 299 -21.48 -19.20 0.50
CA SER A 299 -21.00 -18.24 -0.49
C SER A 299 -20.18 -17.12 0.22
N PRO A 300 -19.13 -16.54 -0.40
CA PRO A 300 -18.25 -15.58 0.28
C PRO A 300 -18.95 -14.31 0.79
N SER A 301 -18.61 -13.78 1.97
CA SER A 301 -19.32 -12.62 2.56
C SER A 301 -19.04 -11.28 1.87
N PHE A 302 -18.17 -11.23 0.85
CA PHE A 302 -17.77 -10.00 0.18
C PHE A 302 -18.17 -9.99 -1.29
N LEU A 303 -18.67 -8.84 -1.75
CA LEU A 303 -18.95 -8.54 -3.15
C LEU A 303 -17.80 -7.70 -3.70
N GLY A 304 -17.11 -8.23 -4.70
CA GLY A 304 -16.00 -7.58 -5.38
C GLY A 304 -16.37 -7.15 -6.79
N LYS A 305 -16.10 -5.89 -7.10
CA LYS A 305 -16.22 -5.30 -8.44
C LYS A 305 -14.84 -4.89 -8.94
N LEU A 306 -14.43 -5.43 -10.08
CA LEU A 306 -13.21 -5.00 -10.76
C LEU A 306 -13.45 -3.66 -11.45
N MET A 307 -12.58 -2.68 -11.20
CA MET A 307 -12.70 -1.33 -11.74
C MET A 307 -12.01 -1.23 -13.11
N ASN A 308 -12.63 -0.50 -14.03
CA ASN A 308 -12.05 -0.22 -15.34
C ASN A 308 -10.92 0.82 -15.22
N LEU A 309 -9.66 0.39 -15.42
CA LEU A 309 -8.50 1.28 -15.29
C LEU A 309 -8.40 2.31 -16.42
N ASP A 310 -9.03 2.09 -17.57
CA ASP A 310 -9.07 3.04 -18.69
C ASP A 310 -9.83 4.32 -18.33
N GLU A 311 -10.73 4.24 -17.34
CA GLU A 311 -11.48 5.38 -16.82
C GLU A 311 -10.71 6.21 -15.80
N ILE A 312 -9.54 5.73 -15.35
CA ILE A 312 -8.73 6.37 -14.30
C ILE A 312 -7.47 6.94 -14.96
N PRO A 313 -7.34 8.25 -15.20
CA PRO A 313 -6.10 8.84 -15.72
C PRO A 313 -4.90 8.58 -14.81
N GLN A 314 -3.69 8.62 -15.36
CA GLN A 314 -2.46 8.49 -14.58
C GLN A 314 -2.02 9.85 -14.03
N TYR A 315 -2.09 10.04 -12.70
CA TYR A 315 -1.77 11.31 -12.03
C TYR A 315 -0.34 11.33 -11.51
N VAL A 316 0.13 10.22 -10.94
CA VAL A 316 1.51 10.01 -10.49
C VAL A 316 2.39 9.76 -11.72
N ARG A 317 3.41 10.61 -11.94
CA ARG A 317 4.22 10.56 -13.16
C ARG A 317 5.31 9.50 -13.16
N GLU A 318 5.94 9.27 -12.01
CA GLU A 318 7.15 8.46 -11.89
C GLU A 318 6.85 6.97 -11.68
N TYR A 319 5.90 6.42 -12.44
CA TYR A 319 5.67 4.97 -12.53
C TYR A 319 4.93 4.59 -13.82
N ASN A 320 4.96 3.30 -14.18
CA ASN A 320 4.15 2.73 -15.26
C ASN A 320 3.12 1.78 -14.65
N ARG A 321 1.88 1.82 -15.12
CA ARG A 321 0.89 0.79 -14.81
C ARG A 321 1.27 -0.46 -15.60
N GLY A 322 1.65 -1.52 -14.89
CA GLY A 322 1.84 -2.83 -15.52
C GLY A 322 0.51 -3.42 -15.98
N GLU A 323 0.56 -4.55 -16.69
CA GLU A 323 -0.65 -5.29 -17.09
C GLU A 323 -1.24 -6.11 -15.93
N ASP A 324 -0.43 -6.36 -14.89
CA ASP A 324 -0.75 -7.22 -13.77
C ASP A 324 -1.39 -6.48 -12.57
N VAL A 325 -1.64 -5.18 -12.71
CA VAL A 325 -2.30 -4.40 -11.64
C VAL A 325 -3.80 -4.38 -11.80
N GLU A 326 -4.51 -4.55 -10.68
CA GLU A 326 -5.96 -4.50 -10.60
C GLU A 326 -6.41 -3.55 -9.49
N LEU A 327 -7.58 -2.95 -9.68
CA LEU A 327 -8.27 -2.17 -8.66
C LEU A 327 -9.64 -2.77 -8.40
N TRP A 328 -9.89 -3.15 -7.15
CA TRP A 328 -11.13 -3.76 -6.70
C TRP A 328 -11.90 -2.80 -5.80
N GLN A 329 -13.20 -2.66 -6.06
CA GLN A 329 -14.16 -2.11 -5.12
C GLN A 329 -14.85 -3.27 -4.40
N ILE A 330 -14.72 -3.35 -3.08
CA ILE A 330 -15.21 -4.46 -2.27
C ILE A 330 -16.21 -3.95 -1.23
N ARG A 331 -17.36 -4.63 -1.12
CA ARG A 331 -18.40 -4.36 -0.11
C ARG A 331 -18.72 -5.62 0.67
N TYR A 332 -19.19 -5.47 1.90
CA TYR A 332 -19.67 -6.58 2.71
C TYR A 332 -21.14 -6.89 2.36
N ALA A 333 -21.43 -8.12 1.96
CA ALA A 333 -22.77 -8.61 1.73
C ALA A 333 -23.38 -9.04 3.06
N LYS A 334 -24.35 -8.26 3.55
CA LYS A 334 -25.09 -8.65 4.76
C LYS A 334 -25.79 -9.99 4.51
N PRO A 335 -25.68 -10.97 5.43
CA PRO A 335 -26.50 -12.17 5.37
C PRO A 335 -27.97 -11.77 5.28
N LYS A 336 -28.74 -12.34 4.34
CA LYS A 336 -30.19 -12.14 4.29
C LYS A 336 -30.78 -12.77 5.56
N CYS A 337 -31.34 -11.93 6.43
CA CYS A 337 -32.07 -12.36 7.62
C CYS A 337 -33.38 -13.07 7.28
#